data_AF-A0A2G6DWS2-F1
#
_entry.id   AF-A0A2G6DWS2-F1
#
_cell.length_a   1.000
_cell.length_b   1.000
_cell.length_c   1.000
_cell.angle_alpha   90.00
_cell.angle_beta   90.00
_cell.angle_gamma   90.00
#
_symmetry.space_group_name_H-M   'P 1'
#
loop_
_entity.id
_entity.type
_entity.pdbx_description
1 polymer ?
#
loop_
_entity_poly.entity_id
_entity_poly.type
_entity_poly.pdbx_seq_one_letter_code
_entity_poly.pdbx_strand_id
1 'polypeptide(L)'
;MRRVVPAVLALLLLAPAALTGCTADEPDPPAVEHTAPTDEPALLQVRGNGFVAAGQPVALTGFNLYDAAATPAYACRPSTALTEQQLRNLFAQMRDRAGANVVRFWAYQTYTDAGRDLSAVDRVIRVARAEGMWVIPVLEDGPGDCTTDPAQTPKLRHDGDTYYLTGYTQAHGNTHLSLLEYARLMAEHYADEPTIAAWMIMNEAETHARTEDGRSALVPFAEHVGRTIKDADPNHLVTLGTQANGAPGASGPDFHDIYALAQMDFAEAHDWPHRHGGPEHALPGMWTGSPSSSVKPESRPAAQPSGRSVPAIWTTKCVPRSTQAPTDISCGRPTRKTPTATRSTRPRRTRCWSGCESWRQTCATPDPPRCSALGDRPPRRVVDGHDPHYNGRAIGAVHAGRTH
;
A
#
# COMPACT_ATOMS: atom_id res chain seq x y z
N MET A 1 83.23 27.81 21.16
CA MET A 1 83.38 29.27 20.93
C MET A 1 82.00 29.92 20.98
N ARG A 2 81.79 30.89 21.91
CA ARG A 2 81.00 32.15 21.82
C ARG A 2 79.56 32.06 21.24
N ARG A 3 78.45 32.49 21.88
CA ARG A 3 78.18 33.61 22.81
C ARG A 3 76.93 33.37 23.68
N VAL A 4 76.89 34.13 24.77
CA VAL A 4 75.89 34.31 25.85
C VAL A 4 74.74 35.26 25.40
N VAL A 5 73.65 35.30 26.22
CA VAL A 5 72.77 36.47 26.59
C VAL A 5 71.29 36.28 26.18
N PRO A 6 70.25 36.64 26.98
CA PRO A 6 70.00 36.50 28.43
C PRO A 6 68.57 35.96 28.75
N ALA A 7 68.29 35.73 30.04
CA ALA A 7 66.95 35.48 30.56
C ALA A 7 66.09 36.76 30.57
N VAL A 8 64.87 36.68 30.05
CA VAL A 8 63.84 37.72 30.18
C VAL A 8 62.71 37.18 31.07
N LEU A 9 62.58 37.80 32.24
CA LEU A 9 61.53 37.59 33.21
C LEU A 9 60.32 38.44 32.79
N ALA A 10 59.23 37.83 32.34
CA ALA A 10 57.98 38.54 32.01
C ALA A 10 56.98 38.36 33.16
N LEU A 11 56.67 39.50 33.78
CA LEU A 11 55.74 39.69 34.89
C LEU A 11 54.29 39.52 34.41
N LEU A 12 53.55 38.55 34.96
CA LEU A 12 52.12 38.35 34.72
C LEU A 12 51.31 39.42 35.49
N LEU A 13 50.71 40.36 34.75
CA LEU A 13 49.67 41.26 35.25
C LEU A 13 48.31 40.58 35.03
N LEU A 14 47.68 40.15 36.13
CA LEU A 14 46.27 39.75 36.14
C LEU A 14 45.39 41.01 36.14
N ALA A 15 44.63 41.21 35.06
CA ALA A 15 43.51 42.14 35.02
C ALA A 15 42.21 41.39 35.42
N PRO A 16 41.33 41.96 36.26
CA PRO A 16 40.02 41.39 36.52
C PRO A 16 39.07 41.77 35.39
N ALA A 17 38.59 40.79 34.63
CA ALA A 17 37.50 40.97 33.69
C ALA A 17 36.18 41.05 34.48
N ALA A 18 35.63 42.26 34.61
CA ALA A 18 34.27 42.47 35.06
C ALA A 18 33.30 42.01 33.96
N LEU A 19 32.54 40.94 34.23
CA LEU A 19 31.41 40.50 33.43
C LEU A 19 30.20 41.36 33.81
N THR A 20 29.99 42.46 33.10
CA THR A 20 28.73 43.21 33.11
C THR A 20 27.75 42.50 32.18
N GLY A 21 26.74 41.84 32.77
CA GLY A 21 25.61 41.30 32.05
C GLY A 21 24.70 42.42 31.53
N CYS A 22 24.51 42.45 30.22
CA CYS A 22 23.38 43.11 29.58
C CYS A 22 22.67 42.04 28.74
N THR A 23 21.56 41.52 29.25
CA THR A 23 20.60 40.74 28.48
C THR A 23 19.90 41.70 27.52
N ALA A 24 20.31 41.72 26.26
CA ALA A 24 19.49 42.27 25.20
C ALA A 24 18.37 41.27 24.93
N ASP A 25 17.12 41.69 25.10
CA ASP A 25 15.94 40.97 24.61
C ASP A 25 16.12 40.73 23.11
N GLU A 26 16.31 39.46 22.74
CA GLU A 26 16.23 39.01 21.37
C GLU A 26 14.74 39.04 20.99
N PRO A 27 14.34 39.76 19.92
CA PRO A 27 12.94 39.81 19.53
C PRO A 27 12.47 38.41 19.19
N ASP A 28 11.35 38.00 19.77
CA ASP A 28 10.70 36.72 19.50
C ASP A 28 10.61 36.50 17.97
N PRO A 29 10.97 35.31 17.46
CA PRO A 29 10.77 35.00 16.06
C PRO A 29 9.29 35.25 15.70
N PRO A 30 9.00 35.86 14.54
CA PRO A 30 7.64 36.17 14.16
C PRO A 30 6.79 34.90 14.25
N ALA A 31 5.67 35.00 14.97
CA ALA A 31 4.70 33.93 15.07
C ALA A 31 4.40 33.41 13.66
N VAL A 32 4.65 32.12 13.45
CA VAL A 32 4.27 31.44 12.21
C VAL A 32 2.76 31.55 12.11
N GLU A 33 2.26 32.42 11.23
CA GLU A 33 0.86 32.44 10.87
C GLU A 33 0.50 31.05 10.35
N HIS A 34 -0.28 30.32 11.13
CA HIS A 34 -0.98 29.14 10.65
C HIS A 34 -2.03 29.62 9.65
N THR A 35 -1.62 29.68 8.38
CA THR A 35 -2.56 29.72 7.26
C THR A 35 -3.55 28.57 7.45
N ALA A 36 -4.85 28.86 7.31
CA ALA A 36 -5.89 27.86 7.33
C ALA A 36 -5.49 26.68 6.41
N PRO A 37 -5.78 25.41 6.78
CA PRO A 37 -5.51 24.28 5.91
C PRO A 37 -6.14 24.58 4.55
N THR A 38 -5.37 24.51 3.48
CA THR A 38 -5.99 24.41 2.16
C THR A 38 -6.76 23.10 2.16
N ASP A 39 -8.06 23.14 1.90
CA ASP A 39 -8.92 21.94 1.89
C ASP A 39 -8.45 20.90 0.85
N GLU A 40 -7.57 21.29 -0.09
CA GLU A 40 -6.98 20.40 -1.09
C GLU A 40 -5.56 19.94 -0.73
N PRO A 41 -5.21 18.67 -1.05
CA PRO A 41 -3.85 18.17 -0.88
C PRO A 41 -2.85 18.98 -1.72
N ALA A 42 -1.65 19.21 -1.19
CA ALA A 42 -0.52 19.72 -1.96
C ALA A 42 0.24 18.56 -2.64
N LEU A 43 0.99 18.87 -3.71
CA LEU A 43 1.86 17.90 -4.38
C LEU A 43 2.80 17.22 -3.37
N LEU A 44 2.79 15.88 -3.39
CA LEU A 44 3.64 15.07 -2.56
C LEU A 44 5.02 14.92 -3.21
N GLN A 45 6.07 15.12 -2.42
CA GLN A 45 7.46 15.03 -2.87
C GLN A 45 8.25 14.09 -1.95
N VAL A 46 9.38 13.60 -2.46
CA VAL A 46 10.36 12.87 -1.65
C VAL A 46 11.45 13.81 -1.17
N ARG A 47 11.73 13.80 0.14
CA ARG A 47 12.88 14.48 0.72
C ARG A 47 13.61 13.52 1.66
N GLY A 48 14.82 13.11 1.26
CA GLY A 48 15.55 12.07 1.97
C GLY A 48 14.80 10.73 1.91
N ASN A 49 14.53 10.15 3.08
CA ASN A 49 13.80 8.88 3.23
C ASN A 49 12.32 9.06 3.64
N GLY A 50 11.76 10.26 3.45
CA GLY A 50 10.39 10.60 3.82
C GLY A 50 9.65 11.37 2.75
N PHE A 51 8.34 11.50 2.94
CA PHE A 51 7.49 12.32 2.09
C PHE A 51 7.32 13.70 2.69
N VAL A 52 7.17 14.71 1.84
CA VAL A 52 6.84 16.07 2.22
C VAL A 52 5.76 16.63 1.30
N ALA A 53 4.87 17.45 1.84
CA ALA A 53 3.89 18.22 1.07
C ALA A 53 3.83 19.65 1.63
N ALA A 54 3.82 20.66 0.75
CA ALA A 54 3.93 22.08 1.13
C ALA A 54 5.07 22.37 2.13
N GLY A 55 6.20 21.65 1.99
CA GLY A 55 7.37 21.78 2.87
C GLY A 55 7.25 21.05 4.22
N GLN A 56 6.10 20.46 4.54
CA GLN A 56 5.86 19.75 5.79
C GLN A 56 6.05 18.23 5.62
N PRO A 57 6.67 17.53 6.59
CA PRO A 57 6.73 16.06 6.57
C PRO A 57 5.34 15.42 6.55
N VAL A 58 5.18 14.39 5.72
CA VAL A 58 3.94 13.62 5.59
C VAL A 58 4.21 12.15 5.89
N ALA A 59 3.40 11.57 6.76
CA ALA A 59 3.29 10.12 6.93
C ALA A 59 2.05 9.64 6.18
N LEU A 60 2.23 8.77 5.19
CA LEU A 60 1.12 8.17 4.47
C LEU A 60 0.55 7.00 5.27
N THR A 61 -0.74 7.10 5.59
CA THR A 61 -1.55 6.02 6.15
C THR A 61 -2.78 5.90 5.27
N GLY A 62 -3.03 4.73 4.71
CA GLY A 62 -4.03 4.62 3.67
C GLY A 62 -4.76 3.30 3.64
N PHE A 63 -5.56 3.12 2.60
CA PHE A 63 -6.23 1.87 2.33
C PHE A 63 -6.35 1.57 0.84
N ASN A 64 -6.55 0.30 0.52
CA ASN A 64 -6.87 -0.12 -0.84
C ASN A 64 -8.39 -0.16 -1.03
N LEU A 65 -8.86 0.50 -2.08
CA LEU A 65 -10.22 0.39 -2.59
C LEU A 65 -10.12 0.17 -4.11
N TYR A 66 -9.78 -1.06 -4.48
CA TYR A 66 -9.41 -1.41 -5.85
C TYR A 66 -10.47 -0.97 -6.88
N ASP A 67 -11.75 -1.25 -6.62
CA ASP A 67 -12.86 -0.96 -7.54
C ASP A 67 -13.45 0.46 -7.37
N ALA A 68 -12.70 1.42 -6.79
CA ALA A 68 -13.23 2.77 -6.55
C ALA A 68 -13.70 3.48 -7.84
N ALA A 69 -13.07 3.16 -8.97
CA ALA A 69 -13.41 3.67 -10.30
C ALA A 69 -14.55 2.88 -10.98
N ALA A 70 -15.25 1.97 -10.30
CA ALA A 70 -16.35 1.20 -10.89
C ALA A 70 -17.47 2.12 -11.46
N THR A 71 -17.92 1.82 -12.67
CA THR A 71 -19.04 2.49 -13.34
C THR A 71 -20.10 1.46 -13.72
N PRO A 72 -21.29 1.88 -14.18
CA PRO A 72 -22.24 0.96 -14.80
C PRO A 72 -21.67 0.28 -16.06
N ALA A 73 -20.70 0.89 -16.75
CA ALA A 73 -20.06 0.31 -17.92
C ALA A 73 -19.05 -0.78 -17.55
N TYR A 74 -18.30 -0.59 -16.45
CA TYR A 74 -17.33 -1.57 -15.98
C TYR A 74 -17.17 -1.53 -14.46
N ALA A 75 -17.22 -2.70 -13.83
CA ALA A 75 -16.81 -2.91 -12.46
C ALA A 75 -16.14 -4.28 -12.37
N CYS A 76 -14.98 -4.36 -11.73
CA CYS A 76 -14.33 -5.64 -11.48
C CYS A 76 -15.21 -6.54 -10.63
N ARG A 77 -15.90 -5.93 -9.65
CA ARG A 77 -16.86 -6.62 -8.80
C ARG A 77 -18.13 -5.76 -8.69
N PRO A 78 -19.12 -5.96 -9.60
CA PRO A 78 -20.33 -5.14 -9.65
C PRO A 78 -21.11 -5.09 -8.32
N SER A 79 -21.04 -6.15 -7.51
CA SER A 79 -21.70 -6.21 -6.19
C SER A 79 -21.11 -5.27 -5.14
N THR A 80 -19.90 -4.73 -5.37
CA THR A 80 -19.22 -3.79 -4.47
C THR A 80 -19.09 -2.39 -5.04
N ALA A 81 -19.69 -2.12 -6.21
CA ALA A 81 -19.65 -0.81 -6.84
C ALA A 81 -20.30 0.25 -5.93
N LEU A 82 -19.59 1.36 -5.71
CA LEU A 82 -20.04 2.45 -4.86
C LEU A 82 -20.54 3.63 -5.72
N THR A 83 -21.66 4.21 -5.32
CA THR A 83 -22.05 5.54 -5.78
C THR A 83 -21.06 6.59 -5.27
N GLU A 84 -21.02 7.76 -5.89
CA GLU A 84 -20.15 8.86 -5.45
C GLU A 84 -20.40 9.25 -3.98
N GLN A 85 -21.66 9.31 -3.55
CA GLN A 85 -21.98 9.62 -2.16
C GLN A 85 -21.49 8.53 -1.19
N GLN A 86 -21.57 7.26 -1.59
CA GLN A 86 -21.03 6.16 -0.78
C GLN A 86 -19.51 6.22 -0.72
N LEU A 87 -18.85 6.53 -1.84
CA LEU A 87 -17.40 6.73 -1.90
C LEU A 87 -16.96 7.85 -0.97
N ARG A 88 -17.66 9.00 -1.03
CA ARG A 88 -17.43 10.15 -0.15
C ARG A 88 -17.58 9.78 1.32
N ASN A 89 -18.68 9.12 1.67
CA ASN A 89 -18.94 8.68 3.05
C ASN A 89 -17.85 7.73 3.56
N LEU A 90 -17.36 6.83 2.70
CA LEU A 90 -16.29 5.91 3.04
C LEU A 90 -14.97 6.66 3.26
N PHE A 91 -14.62 7.61 2.38
CA PHE A 91 -13.37 8.38 2.49
C PHE A 91 -13.38 9.24 3.76
N ALA A 92 -14.47 9.98 4.02
CA ALA A 92 -14.66 10.71 5.26
C ALA A 92 -14.54 9.79 6.49
N GLN A 93 -15.18 8.62 6.46
CA GLN A 93 -15.11 7.67 7.57
C GLN A 93 -13.68 7.17 7.80
N MET A 94 -12.93 6.83 6.76
CA MET A 94 -11.56 6.32 6.87
C MET A 94 -10.61 7.42 7.34
N ARG A 95 -10.76 8.65 6.86
CA ARG A 95 -10.03 9.82 7.36
C ARG A 95 -10.30 10.03 8.85
N ASP A 96 -11.57 10.17 9.23
CA ASP A 96 -11.96 10.60 10.58
C ASP A 96 -11.71 9.52 11.64
N ARG A 97 -11.81 8.23 11.27
CA ARG A 97 -11.69 7.11 12.22
C ARG A 97 -10.36 6.40 12.21
N ALA A 98 -9.68 6.35 11.07
CA ALA A 98 -8.42 5.63 10.91
C ALA A 98 -7.22 6.55 10.63
N GLY A 99 -7.44 7.87 10.52
CA GLY A 99 -6.40 8.81 10.15
C GLY A 99 -5.88 8.59 8.72
N ALA A 100 -6.69 7.98 7.85
CA ALA A 100 -6.27 7.69 6.49
C ALA A 100 -6.18 8.98 5.67
N ASN A 101 -5.09 9.15 4.93
CA ASN A 101 -4.83 10.29 4.07
C ASN A 101 -4.49 9.90 2.62
N VAL A 102 -4.45 8.61 2.28
CA VAL A 102 -4.21 8.15 0.91
C VAL A 102 -5.06 6.92 0.55
N VAL A 103 -5.54 6.87 -0.71
CA VAL A 103 -6.29 5.72 -1.24
C VAL A 103 -5.63 5.16 -2.49
N ARG A 104 -5.34 3.86 -2.49
CA ARG A 104 -4.92 3.13 -3.69
C ARG A 104 -6.13 2.53 -4.40
N PHE A 105 -6.25 2.74 -5.71
CA PHE A 105 -7.36 2.22 -6.51
C PHE A 105 -6.92 1.89 -7.93
N TRP A 106 -7.69 1.07 -8.65
CA TRP A 106 -7.39 0.69 -10.02
C TRP A 106 -7.93 1.72 -11.00
N ALA A 107 -7.04 2.15 -11.89
CA ALA A 107 -7.30 3.04 -13.02
C ALA A 107 -6.81 2.36 -14.29
N TYR A 108 -7.14 1.07 -14.46
CA TYR A 108 -6.75 0.30 -15.63
C TYR A 108 -7.48 0.80 -16.88
N GLN A 109 -6.99 0.42 -18.05
CA GLN A 109 -7.67 0.72 -19.32
C GLN A 109 -9.13 0.22 -19.37
N THR A 110 -9.46 -0.87 -18.66
CA THR A 110 -10.85 -1.37 -18.53
C THR A 110 -11.79 -0.39 -17.82
N TYR A 111 -11.27 0.41 -16.90
CA TYR A 111 -12.05 1.43 -16.17
C TYR A 111 -12.23 2.72 -16.96
N THR A 112 -11.51 2.89 -18.08
CA THR A 112 -11.43 4.17 -18.79
C THR A 112 -11.80 4.11 -20.27
N ASP A 113 -12.45 3.03 -20.71
CA ASP A 113 -12.67 2.72 -22.14
C ASP A 113 -11.36 2.89 -22.95
N ALA A 114 -10.27 2.30 -22.44
CA ALA A 114 -8.93 2.43 -22.98
C ALA A 114 -8.48 3.89 -23.17
N GLY A 115 -8.74 4.74 -22.18
CA GLY A 115 -8.37 6.17 -22.18
C GLY A 115 -9.32 7.10 -22.92
N ARG A 116 -10.48 6.62 -23.43
CA ARG A 116 -11.49 7.48 -24.07
C ARG A 116 -12.42 8.17 -23.08
N ASP A 117 -12.64 7.56 -21.92
CA ASP A 117 -13.51 8.09 -20.87
C ASP A 117 -12.80 8.01 -19.52
N LEU A 118 -12.30 9.15 -19.04
CA LEU A 118 -11.61 9.24 -17.75
C LEU A 118 -12.56 9.57 -16.59
N SER A 119 -13.87 9.68 -16.83
CA SER A 119 -14.85 10.18 -15.84
C SER A 119 -14.91 9.33 -14.57
N ALA A 120 -14.62 8.04 -14.68
CA ALA A 120 -14.50 7.11 -13.57
C ALA A 120 -13.37 7.49 -12.61
N VAL A 121 -12.21 7.84 -13.16
CA VAL A 121 -11.01 8.27 -12.43
C VAL A 121 -11.22 9.67 -11.87
N ASP A 122 -11.79 10.59 -12.68
CA ASP A 122 -12.15 11.95 -12.25
C ASP A 122 -13.06 11.94 -11.03
N ARG A 123 -14.03 11.02 -10.98
CA ARG A 123 -14.94 10.86 -9.84
C ARG A 123 -14.17 10.50 -8.57
N VAL A 124 -13.21 9.57 -8.64
CA VAL A 124 -12.41 9.18 -7.47
C VAL A 124 -11.54 10.34 -7.00
N ILE A 125 -10.84 11.00 -7.92
CA ILE A 125 -9.99 12.17 -7.63
C ILE A 125 -10.80 13.30 -7.01
N ARG A 126 -11.95 13.65 -7.60
CA ARG A 126 -12.82 14.71 -7.08
C ARG A 126 -13.35 14.41 -5.67
N VAL A 127 -13.66 13.16 -5.38
CA VAL A 127 -14.07 12.75 -4.02
C VAL A 127 -12.89 12.79 -3.06
N ALA A 128 -11.71 12.30 -3.45
CA ALA A 128 -10.50 12.34 -2.64
C ALA A 128 -10.08 13.77 -2.29
N ARG A 129 -10.04 14.66 -3.29
CA ARG A 129 -9.78 16.10 -3.13
C ARG A 129 -10.71 16.71 -2.10
N ALA A 130 -12.01 16.49 -2.25
CA ALA A 130 -13.01 17.08 -1.37
C ALA A 130 -12.99 16.50 0.05
N GLU A 131 -12.26 15.40 0.28
CA GLU A 131 -12.01 14.85 1.61
C GLU A 131 -10.58 15.09 2.10
N GLY A 132 -9.76 15.88 1.37
CA GLY A 132 -8.37 16.17 1.73
C GLY A 132 -7.46 14.94 1.70
N MET A 133 -7.75 13.97 0.83
CA MET A 133 -6.99 12.72 0.70
C MET A 133 -6.22 12.68 -0.62
N TRP A 134 -5.02 12.11 -0.60
CA TRP A 134 -4.30 11.74 -1.81
C TRP A 134 -4.82 10.44 -2.42
N VAL A 135 -4.48 10.19 -3.67
CA VAL A 135 -4.72 8.91 -4.36
C VAL A 135 -3.48 8.34 -5.02
N ILE A 136 -3.46 7.02 -5.16
CA ILE A 136 -2.46 6.26 -5.94
C ILE A 136 -3.23 5.43 -6.98
N PRO A 137 -3.46 5.98 -8.18
CA PRO A 137 -3.99 5.22 -9.32
C PRO A 137 -2.99 4.16 -9.79
N VAL A 138 -3.50 2.95 -10.03
CA VAL A 138 -2.73 1.83 -10.59
C VAL A 138 -3.13 1.61 -12.04
N LEU A 139 -2.15 1.55 -12.95
CA LEU A 139 -2.38 1.64 -14.39
C LEU A 139 -2.64 0.29 -15.08
N GLU A 140 -2.17 -0.82 -14.51
CA GLU A 140 -2.43 -2.17 -15.04
C GLU A 140 -2.29 -3.24 -13.95
N ASP A 141 -2.80 -4.45 -14.24
CA ASP A 141 -2.76 -5.61 -13.35
C ASP A 141 -1.75 -6.69 -13.77
N GLY A 142 -0.84 -7.05 -12.85
CA GLY A 142 0.13 -8.13 -13.01
C GLY A 142 -0.51 -9.52 -12.92
N PRO A 143 -1.32 -9.82 -11.88
CA PRO A 143 -2.06 -11.07 -11.74
C PRO A 143 -3.06 -11.36 -12.87
N GLY A 144 -3.47 -10.35 -13.64
CA GLY A 144 -4.42 -10.48 -14.74
C GLY A 144 -5.89 -10.34 -14.34
N ASP A 145 -6.16 -9.99 -13.08
CA ASP A 145 -7.51 -9.76 -12.59
C ASP A 145 -8.03 -8.41 -13.06
N CYS A 146 -9.23 -8.41 -13.66
CA CYS A 146 -9.93 -7.18 -14.04
C CYS A 146 -9.16 -6.27 -15.03
N THR A 147 -8.15 -6.85 -15.68
CA THR A 147 -7.41 -6.30 -16.81
C THR A 147 -8.22 -6.42 -18.10
N THR A 148 -7.65 -5.94 -19.19
CA THR A 148 -8.23 -5.84 -20.52
C THR A 148 -8.27 -7.17 -21.28
N ASP A 149 -7.52 -8.16 -20.80
CA ASP A 149 -7.54 -9.53 -21.31
C ASP A 149 -8.79 -10.28 -20.82
N PRO A 150 -9.72 -10.66 -21.72
CA PRO A 150 -10.88 -11.46 -21.35
C PRO A 150 -10.50 -12.84 -20.78
N ALA A 151 -9.31 -13.35 -21.10
CA ALA A 151 -8.81 -14.61 -20.55
C ALA A 151 -8.20 -14.45 -19.15
N GLN A 152 -8.06 -13.22 -18.64
CA GLN A 152 -7.47 -12.91 -17.33
C GLN A 152 -6.11 -13.57 -17.14
N THR A 153 -5.28 -13.56 -18.19
CA THR A 153 -3.96 -14.16 -18.15
C THR A 153 -3.05 -13.27 -17.32
N PRO A 154 -2.39 -13.79 -16.26
CA PRO A 154 -1.37 -13.03 -15.56
C PRO A 154 -0.24 -12.65 -16.51
N LYS A 155 0.34 -11.47 -16.33
CA LYS A 155 1.41 -10.97 -17.21
C LYS A 155 2.64 -11.88 -17.19
N LEU A 156 2.93 -12.54 -16.06
CA LEU A 156 3.97 -13.57 -15.94
C LEU A 156 3.74 -14.82 -16.81
N ARG A 157 2.54 -15.02 -17.35
CA ARG A 157 2.18 -16.14 -18.23
C ARG A 157 1.87 -15.71 -19.66
N HIS A 158 1.77 -14.42 -19.91
CA HIS A 158 1.48 -13.88 -21.23
C HIS A 158 2.62 -14.23 -22.19
N ASP A 159 2.28 -14.94 -23.27
CA ASP A 159 3.19 -15.37 -24.34
C ASP A 159 4.52 -15.93 -23.84
N GLY A 160 4.45 -16.80 -22.82
CA GLY A 160 5.63 -17.43 -22.22
C GLY A 160 6.48 -16.48 -21.36
N ASP A 161 5.82 -15.58 -20.61
CA ASP A 161 6.45 -14.58 -19.72
C ASP A 161 7.19 -13.47 -20.47
N THR A 162 6.65 -13.03 -21.60
CA THR A 162 7.29 -11.99 -22.44
C THR A 162 6.64 -10.62 -22.30
N TYR A 163 5.62 -10.48 -21.44
CA TYR A 163 4.90 -9.21 -21.28
C TYR A 163 5.82 -8.05 -20.88
N TYR A 164 6.66 -8.25 -19.86
CA TYR A 164 7.57 -7.20 -19.38
C TYR A 164 8.78 -6.98 -20.29
N LEU A 165 9.07 -7.90 -21.21
CA LEU A 165 10.11 -7.71 -22.22
C LEU A 165 9.61 -6.85 -23.38
N THR A 166 8.44 -7.20 -23.93
CA THR A 166 7.92 -6.57 -25.16
C THR A 166 6.40 -6.39 -25.18
N GLY A 167 5.62 -7.16 -24.42
CA GLY A 167 4.16 -7.10 -24.49
C GLY A 167 3.58 -5.75 -24.06
N TYR A 168 4.21 -5.06 -23.10
CA TYR A 168 3.74 -3.76 -22.61
C TYR A 168 3.80 -2.62 -23.64
N THR A 169 4.56 -2.79 -24.74
CA THR A 169 4.64 -1.81 -25.84
C THR A 169 3.62 -2.09 -26.95
N GLN A 170 2.74 -3.07 -26.74
CA GLN A 170 1.70 -3.45 -27.69
C GLN A 170 0.33 -3.33 -27.02
N ALA A 171 -0.70 -3.07 -27.82
CA ALA A 171 -2.07 -3.14 -27.34
C ALA A 171 -2.35 -4.55 -26.79
N HIS A 172 -3.07 -4.63 -25.67
CA HIS A 172 -3.26 -5.87 -24.93
C HIS A 172 -4.73 -6.12 -24.62
N GLY A 173 -5.18 -7.36 -24.83
CA GLY A 173 -6.57 -7.74 -24.63
C GLY A 173 -7.49 -7.00 -25.62
N ASN A 174 -8.52 -6.35 -25.10
CA ASN A 174 -9.52 -5.63 -25.91
C ASN A 174 -9.23 -4.12 -26.07
N THR A 175 -8.05 -3.63 -25.71
CA THR A 175 -7.71 -2.21 -25.84
C THR A 175 -7.08 -1.87 -27.17
N HIS A 176 -7.01 -0.57 -27.45
CA HIS A 176 -6.32 -0.03 -28.62
C HIS A 176 -4.98 0.64 -28.27
N LEU A 177 -4.69 0.84 -26.98
CA LEU A 177 -3.44 1.41 -26.50
C LEU A 177 -2.61 0.32 -25.83
N SER A 178 -1.30 0.40 -26.06
CA SER A 178 -0.31 -0.25 -25.21
C SER A 178 -0.32 0.33 -23.80
N LEU A 179 0.28 -0.39 -22.83
CA LEU A 179 0.46 0.16 -21.48
C LEU A 179 1.31 1.44 -21.52
N LEU A 180 2.31 1.50 -22.39
CA LEU A 180 3.18 2.66 -22.52
C LEU A 180 2.42 3.91 -22.97
N GLU A 181 1.57 3.77 -24.00
CA GLU A 181 0.72 4.86 -24.49
C GLU A 181 -0.33 5.28 -23.46
N TYR A 182 -0.94 4.31 -22.77
CA TYR A 182 -1.93 4.60 -21.73
C TYR A 182 -1.31 5.31 -20.52
N ALA A 183 -0.14 4.86 -20.06
CA ALA A 183 0.57 5.50 -18.96
C ALA A 183 0.93 6.96 -19.29
N ARG A 184 1.38 7.21 -20.52
CA ARG A 184 1.62 8.58 -21.02
C ARG A 184 0.35 9.42 -21.01
N LEU A 185 -0.75 8.89 -21.55
CA LEU A 185 -2.05 9.59 -21.61
C LEU A 185 -2.52 10.00 -20.21
N MET A 186 -2.49 9.07 -19.26
CA MET A 186 -2.91 9.34 -17.88
C MET A 186 -2.02 10.39 -17.21
N ALA A 187 -0.69 10.25 -17.35
CA ALA A 187 0.27 11.20 -16.80
C ALA A 187 0.10 12.61 -17.39
N GLU A 188 0.00 12.74 -18.71
CA GLU A 188 -0.21 14.04 -19.38
C GLU A 188 -1.54 14.69 -18.97
N HIS A 189 -2.61 13.90 -18.83
CA HIS A 189 -3.93 14.43 -18.49
C HIS A 189 -4.00 14.97 -17.06
N TYR A 190 -3.32 14.31 -16.11
CA TYR A 190 -3.39 14.65 -14.68
C TYR A 190 -2.10 15.27 -14.12
N ALA A 191 -1.19 15.76 -14.97
CA ALA A 191 0.12 16.28 -14.53
C ALA A 191 0.03 17.38 -13.46
N ASP A 192 -1.01 18.20 -13.48
CA ASP A 192 -1.22 19.31 -12.52
C ASP A 192 -2.23 18.99 -11.40
N GLU A 193 -2.62 17.72 -11.23
CA GLU A 193 -3.62 17.29 -10.24
C GLU A 193 -2.99 16.95 -8.87
N PRO A 194 -2.96 17.87 -7.89
CA PRO A 194 -2.20 17.65 -6.65
C PRO A 194 -2.80 16.59 -5.72
N THR A 195 -4.02 16.13 -6.02
CA THR A 195 -4.67 15.02 -5.32
C THR A 195 -3.98 13.68 -5.62
N ILE A 196 -3.27 13.55 -6.74
CA ILE A 196 -2.47 12.35 -7.02
C ILE A 196 -1.19 12.42 -6.19
N ALA A 197 -0.94 11.41 -5.35
CA ALA A 197 0.34 11.29 -4.64
C ALA A 197 1.39 10.64 -5.55
N ALA A 198 1.00 9.59 -6.26
CA ALA A 198 1.89 8.80 -7.08
C ALA A 198 1.17 8.03 -8.17
N TRP A 199 1.87 7.78 -9.28
CA TRP A 199 1.53 6.75 -10.24
C TRP A 199 2.10 5.40 -9.81
N MET A 200 1.25 4.38 -9.85
CA MET A 200 1.70 2.99 -9.76
C MET A 200 1.55 2.31 -11.12
N ILE A 201 2.67 1.86 -11.67
CA ILE A 201 2.70 1.30 -13.03
C ILE A 201 1.88 0.01 -13.12
N MET A 202 2.01 -0.88 -12.13
CA MET A 202 1.45 -2.23 -12.19
C MET A 202 1.01 -2.68 -10.80
N ASN A 203 -0.14 -3.34 -10.67
CA ASN A 203 -0.48 -4.07 -9.46
C ASN A 203 0.28 -5.41 -9.44
N GLU A 204 1.09 -5.63 -8.41
CA GLU A 204 1.74 -6.93 -8.15
C GLU A 204 2.60 -7.44 -9.32
N ALA A 205 3.48 -6.59 -9.85
CA ALA A 205 4.40 -7.00 -10.90
C ALA A 205 5.34 -8.14 -10.44
N GLU A 206 5.38 -9.22 -11.22
CA GLU A 206 6.25 -10.37 -11.00
C GLU A 206 6.57 -11.08 -12.34
N THR A 207 7.78 -11.63 -12.48
CA THR A 207 8.23 -12.30 -13.72
C THR A 207 9.39 -13.27 -13.45
N HIS A 208 9.44 -14.37 -14.17
CA HIS A 208 10.62 -15.24 -14.25
C HIS A 208 11.57 -14.83 -15.38
N ALA A 209 11.09 -14.03 -16.33
CA ALA A 209 11.88 -13.59 -17.47
C ALA A 209 13.08 -12.74 -17.05
N ARG A 210 14.17 -12.97 -17.78
CA ARG A 210 15.45 -12.29 -17.59
C ARG A 210 15.88 -11.62 -18.88
N THR A 211 16.56 -10.50 -18.76
CA THR A 211 17.31 -9.90 -19.86
C THR A 211 18.52 -10.77 -20.22
N GLU A 212 19.17 -10.47 -21.35
CA GLU A 212 20.35 -11.22 -21.81
C GLU A 212 21.51 -11.18 -20.78
N ASP A 213 21.65 -10.08 -20.05
CA ASP A 213 22.62 -9.90 -18.96
C ASP A 213 22.17 -10.48 -17.61
N GLY A 214 21.02 -11.17 -17.57
CA GLY A 214 20.54 -11.91 -16.39
C GLY A 214 19.76 -11.09 -15.36
N ARG A 215 19.48 -9.81 -15.64
CA ARG A 215 18.64 -8.96 -14.77
C ARG A 215 17.18 -9.35 -14.90
N SER A 216 16.37 -9.07 -13.88
CA SER A 216 14.91 -9.20 -14.00
C SER A 216 14.39 -8.35 -15.16
N ALA A 217 13.46 -8.90 -15.96
CA ALA A 217 12.78 -8.15 -17.01
C ALA A 217 11.98 -6.94 -16.46
N LEU A 218 11.64 -6.93 -15.16
CA LEU A 218 11.01 -5.78 -14.52
C LEU A 218 11.89 -4.54 -14.49
N VAL A 219 13.22 -4.67 -14.53
CA VAL A 219 14.11 -3.52 -14.43
C VAL A 219 14.04 -2.62 -15.68
N PRO A 220 14.33 -3.10 -16.91
CA PRO A 220 14.17 -2.27 -18.10
C PRO A 220 12.71 -1.87 -18.35
N PHE A 221 11.74 -2.71 -17.94
CA PHE A 221 10.32 -2.36 -18.00
C PHE A 221 9.99 -1.13 -17.14
N ALA A 222 10.36 -1.15 -15.86
CA ALA A 222 10.11 -0.06 -14.92
C ALA A 222 10.86 1.21 -15.31
N GLU A 223 12.09 1.07 -15.83
CA GLU A 223 12.85 2.20 -16.34
C GLU A 223 12.14 2.87 -17.52
N HIS A 224 11.67 2.08 -18.49
CA HIS A 224 11.03 2.61 -19.69
C HIS A 224 9.69 3.28 -19.38
N VAL A 225 8.77 2.58 -18.71
CA VAL A 225 7.45 3.13 -18.38
C VAL A 225 7.57 4.28 -17.38
N GLY A 226 8.44 4.15 -16.37
CA GLY A 226 8.68 5.22 -15.40
C GLY A 226 9.23 6.49 -16.06
N ARG A 227 10.12 6.37 -17.05
CA ARG A 227 10.61 7.51 -17.82
C ARG A 227 9.51 8.15 -18.63
N THR A 228 8.68 7.35 -19.30
CA THR A 228 7.51 7.84 -20.05
C THR A 228 6.55 8.63 -19.17
N ILE A 229 6.28 8.16 -17.95
CA ILE A 229 5.45 8.90 -16.98
C ILE A 229 6.15 10.19 -16.57
N LYS A 230 7.44 10.16 -16.17
CA LYS A 230 8.17 11.34 -15.71
C LYS A 230 8.35 12.42 -16.79
N ASP A 231 8.47 12.02 -18.05
CA ASP A 231 8.56 12.95 -19.18
C ASP A 231 7.23 13.66 -19.44
N ALA A 232 6.10 12.98 -19.17
CA ALA A 232 4.74 13.51 -19.29
C ALA A 232 4.30 14.31 -18.06
N ASP A 233 4.74 13.88 -16.89
CA ASP A 233 4.35 14.37 -15.57
C ASP A 233 5.59 14.45 -14.66
N PRO A 234 6.24 15.63 -14.61
CA PRO A 234 7.40 15.84 -13.76
C PRO A 234 7.03 16.06 -12.28
N ASN A 235 5.72 16.15 -11.96
CA ASN A 235 5.24 16.59 -10.65
C ASN A 235 5.00 15.42 -9.70
N HIS A 236 4.34 14.36 -10.16
CA HIS A 236 3.92 13.25 -9.29
C HIS A 236 5.01 12.21 -9.08
N LEU A 237 4.94 11.51 -7.94
CA LEU A 237 5.82 10.40 -7.64
C LEU A 237 5.50 9.18 -8.52
N VAL A 238 6.47 8.28 -8.71
CA VAL A 238 6.28 7.04 -9.48
C VAL A 238 6.84 5.84 -8.70
N THR A 239 6.09 4.75 -8.72
CA THR A 239 6.50 3.41 -8.24
C THR A 239 6.10 2.34 -9.24
N LEU A 240 6.76 1.18 -9.18
CA LEU A 240 6.41 0.03 -10.00
C LEU A 240 5.13 -0.68 -9.52
N GLY A 241 5.00 -0.89 -8.20
CA GLY A 241 3.97 -1.74 -7.60
C GLY A 241 4.31 -3.24 -7.63
N THR A 242 5.49 -3.60 -7.12
CA THR A 242 5.92 -5.00 -7.06
C THR A 242 5.14 -5.83 -6.05
N GLN A 243 4.97 -7.12 -6.33
CA GLN A 243 4.51 -8.08 -5.32
C GLN A 243 5.52 -8.21 -4.16
N ALA A 244 6.81 -8.17 -4.49
CA ALA A 244 7.92 -8.34 -3.56
C ALA A 244 7.87 -9.66 -2.76
N ASN A 245 8.62 -9.71 -1.65
CA ASN A 245 8.53 -10.76 -0.63
C ASN A 245 8.58 -12.22 -1.13
N GLY A 246 9.53 -12.52 -2.03
CA GLY A 246 9.72 -13.84 -2.63
C GLY A 246 9.07 -14.00 -4.01
N ALA A 247 8.36 -13.00 -4.51
CA ALA A 247 7.88 -12.98 -5.88
C ALA A 247 9.04 -12.96 -6.91
N PRO A 248 8.92 -13.73 -8.00
CA PRO A 248 9.96 -13.86 -9.00
C PRO A 248 10.22 -12.52 -9.70
N GLY A 249 11.50 -12.21 -9.91
CA GLY A 249 11.92 -10.98 -10.61
C GLY A 249 11.66 -9.68 -9.84
N ALA A 250 11.15 -9.76 -8.61
CA ALA A 250 10.69 -8.63 -7.82
C ALA A 250 11.17 -8.66 -6.36
N SER A 251 12.14 -9.53 -6.04
CA SER A 251 12.59 -9.79 -4.66
C SER A 251 14.11 -9.80 -4.56
N GLY A 252 14.64 -9.63 -3.34
CA GLY A 252 16.09 -9.69 -3.10
C GLY A 252 16.86 -8.67 -3.95
N PRO A 253 17.94 -9.06 -4.66
CA PRO A 253 18.67 -8.16 -5.54
C PRO A 253 17.81 -7.52 -6.63
N ASP A 254 16.83 -8.24 -7.20
CA ASP A 254 15.96 -7.68 -8.24
C ASP A 254 15.14 -6.50 -7.70
N PHE A 255 14.63 -6.61 -6.47
CA PHE A 255 13.90 -5.52 -5.81
C PHE A 255 14.77 -4.27 -5.66
N HIS A 256 16.03 -4.46 -5.23
CA HIS A 256 16.97 -3.36 -5.11
C HIS A 256 17.24 -2.70 -6.45
N ASP A 257 17.48 -3.49 -7.51
CA ASP A 257 17.78 -2.97 -8.84
C ASP A 257 16.62 -2.18 -9.45
N ILE A 258 15.38 -2.61 -9.21
CA ILE A 258 14.17 -1.88 -9.63
C ILE A 258 14.09 -0.53 -8.90
N TYR A 259 14.18 -0.52 -7.58
CA TYR A 259 13.96 0.71 -6.79
C TYR A 259 15.20 1.61 -6.67
N ALA A 260 16.34 1.18 -7.24
CA ALA A 260 17.50 2.03 -7.47
C ALA A 260 17.37 2.89 -8.74
N LEU A 261 16.40 2.61 -9.63
CA LEU A 261 16.17 3.39 -10.84
C LEU A 261 15.84 4.86 -10.50
N ALA A 262 16.33 5.79 -11.34
CA ALA A 262 16.13 7.22 -11.10
C ALA A 262 14.64 7.61 -11.11
N GLN A 263 13.84 6.90 -11.91
CA GLN A 263 12.42 7.14 -12.12
C GLN A 263 11.54 6.61 -10.98
N MET A 264 12.06 5.71 -10.12
CA MET A 264 11.32 5.19 -8.97
C MET A 264 11.59 6.08 -7.76
N ASP A 265 10.54 6.71 -7.24
CA ASP A 265 10.66 7.68 -6.13
C ASP A 265 10.57 7.02 -4.76
N PHE A 266 9.86 5.89 -4.67
CA PHE A 266 9.68 5.13 -3.44
C PHE A 266 9.53 3.65 -3.73
N ALA A 267 9.91 2.84 -2.75
CA ALA A 267 9.77 1.40 -2.80
C ALA A 267 8.36 0.98 -2.35
N GLU A 268 7.84 -0.07 -2.94
CA GLU A 268 6.58 -0.68 -2.50
C GLU A 268 6.72 -2.19 -2.45
N ALA A 269 6.11 -2.79 -1.44
CA ALA A 269 6.05 -4.23 -1.31
C ALA A 269 4.70 -4.65 -0.71
N HIS A 270 4.24 -5.82 -1.13
CA HIS A 270 3.04 -6.44 -0.62
C HIS A 270 3.40 -7.59 0.33
N ASP A 271 2.64 -7.74 1.41
CA ASP A 271 2.84 -8.84 2.37
C ASP A 271 1.69 -9.86 2.29
N TRP A 272 2.00 -11.03 1.70
CA TRP A 272 1.05 -12.09 1.38
C TRP A 272 1.51 -13.45 1.92
N PRO A 273 1.47 -13.71 3.24
CA PRO A 273 2.11 -14.86 3.87
C PRO A 273 1.59 -16.26 3.44
N HIS A 274 0.55 -16.32 2.60
CA HIS A 274 0.00 -17.54 2.03
C HIS A 274 0.31 -17.75 0.54
N ARG A 275 0.86 -16.74 -0.15
CA ARG A 275 1.19 -16.78 -1.59
C ARG A 275 2.68 -16.48 -1.82
N HIS A 276 3.14 -15.35 -1.29
CA HIS A 276 4.52 -14.88 -1.34
C HIS A 276 4.87 -14.26 0.00
N GLY A 277 5.80 -14.87 0.72
CA GLY A 277 6.11 -14.54 2.10
C GLY A 277 5.69 -15.64 3.08
N GLY A 278 6.28 -15.58 4.27
CA GLY A 278 6.08 -16.49 5.39
C GLY A 278 6.87 -15.95 6.58
N PRO A 279 6.69 -16.46 7.81
CA PRO A 279 7.45 -15.98 8.97
C PRO A 279 8.98 -16.09 8.79
N GLU A 280 9.43 -16.91 7.82
CA GLU A 280 10.82 -17.06 7.43
C GLU A 280 11.31 -16.11 6.31
N HIS A 281 10.42 -15.35 5.66
CA HIS A 281 10.76 -14.40 4.61
C HIS A 281 10.54 -12.96 5.09
N ALA A 282 11.64 -12.30 5.45
CA ALA A 282 11.60 -10.90 5.87
C ALA A 282 11.24 -10.00 4.67
N LEU A 283 10.41 -8.99 4.91
CA LEU A 283 10.12 -7.95 3.92
C LEU A 283 11.44 -7.28 3.44
N PRO A 284 11.55 -6.87 2.17
CA PRO A 284 12.75 -6.23 1.64
C PRO A 284 13.20 -5.03 2.51
N GLY A 285 14.41 -5.06 3.04
CA GLY A 285 14.90 -4.00 3.95
C GLY A 285 14.65 -4.25 5.44
N MET A 286 13.92 -5.30 5.82
CA MET A 286 13.84 -5.81 7.19
C MET A 286 15.05 -6.74 7.51
N TRP A 287 16.25 -6.35 7.05
CA TRP A 287 17.47 -7.10 7.35
C TRP A 287 17.88 -6.85 8.81
N THR A 288 17.41 -7.69 9.72
CA THR A 288 17.77 -7.65 11.14
C THR A 288 19.06 -8.42 11.43
N GLY A 289 20.07 -8.33 10.55
CA GLY A 289 21.47 -8.70 10.85
C GLY A 289 21.77 -10.08 11.44
N SER A 290 20.82 -11.03 11.47
CA SER A 290 21.03 -12.33 12.08
C SER A 290 20.49 -13.44 11.17
N PRO A 291 21.33 -14.41 10.77
CA PRO A 291 20.86 -15.53 9.96
C PRO A 291 20.01 -16.43 10.86
N SER A 292 18.69 -16.43 10.64
CA SER A 292 17.91 -17.56 11.09
C SER A 292 18.40 -18.78 10.31
N SER A 293 18.73 -19.81 11.07
CA SER A 293 19.43 -21.01 10.61
C SER A 293 18.56 -21.86 9.67
N SER A 294 18.59 -21.57 8.37
CA SER A 294 18.21 -22.53 7.32
C SER A 294 18.55 -22.11 5.88
N VAL A 295 19.00 -20.88 5.62
CA VAL A 295 19.37 -20.47 4.26
C VAL A 295 20.86 -20.71 4.02
N LYS A 296 21.19 -21.64 3.10
CA LYS A 296 22.56 -21.82 2.61
C LYS A 296 23.07 -20.51 2.01
N PRO A 297 24.32 -20.11 2.29
CA PRO A 297 24.88 -18.88 1.75
C PRO A 297 25.32 -19.12 0.31
N GLU A 298 24.44 -18.87 -0.66
CA GLU A 298 24.84 -18.76 -2.06
C GLU A 298 24.88 -17.29 -2.49
N SER A 299 26.07 -16.89 -2.97
CA SER A 299 26.45 -15.62 -3.58
C SER A 299 26.06 -14.32 -2.86
N ARG A 300 27.02 -13.76 -2.13
CA ARG A 300 27.13 -12.29 -1.96
C ARG A 300 27.19 -11.64 -3.34
N PRO A 301 26.24 -10.76 -3.73
CA PRO A 301 26.50 -9.84 -4.81
C PRO A 301 27.52 -8.81 -4.32
N ALA A 302 28.50 -8.50 -5.18
CA ALA A 302 29.41 -7.37 -4.98
C ALA A 302 28.60 -6.11 -4.68
N ALA A 303 29.07 -5.31 -3.71
CA ALA A 303 28.46 -4.03 -3.35
C ALA A 303 28.29 -3.16 -4.60
N GLN A 304 27.05 -2.97 -5.04
CA GLN A 304 26.75 -2.00 -6.09
C GLN A 304 26.68 -0.58 -5.50
N PRO A 305 27.08 0.47 -6.24
CA PRO A 305 27.46 1.76 -5.65
C PRO A 305 26.29 2.76 -5.48
N SER A 306 25.05 2.41 -5.82
CA SER A 306 23.95 3.38 -5.83
C SER A 306 23.23 3.45 -4.47
N GLY A 307 23.88 4.03 -3.47
CA GLY A 307 23.33 4.24 -2.11
C GLY A 307 22.17 5.24 -2.01
N ARG A 308 21.17 5.18 -2.91
CA ARG A 308 19.95 6.00 -2.83
C ARG A 308 18.94 5.32 -1.90
N SER A 309 18.80 5.84 -0.68
CA SER A 309 17.69 5.45 0.21
C SER A 309 16.42 6.19 -0.25
N VAL A 310 15.40 5.45 -0.66
CA VAL A 310 14.06 5.98 -0.96
C VAL A 310 13.07 5.63 0.16
N PRO A 311 12.00 6.42 0.38
CA PRO A 311 10.91 6.01 1.27
C PRO A 311 10.26 4.72 0.78
N ALA A 312 9.54 4.03 1.68
CA ALA A 312 8.83 2.79 1.36
C ALA A 312 7.38 2.80 1.83
N ILE A 313 6.49 2.25 1.01
CA ILE A 313 5.08 2.04 1.30
C ILE A 313 4.81 0.53 1.33
N TRP A 314 4.04 0.08 2.32
CA TRP A 314 3.69 -1.32 2.51
C TRP A 314 2.18 -1.50 2.37
N THR A 315 1.79 -2.49 1.57
CA THR A 315 0.40 -2.98 1.57
C THR A 315 0.35 -4.34 2.25
N THR A 316 -0.56 -4.50 3.20
CA THR A 316 -0.65 -5.75 3.98
C THR A 316 -2.08 -6.29 3.97
N LYS A 317 -2.21 -7.62 3.92
CA LYS A 317 -3.46 -8.30 4.29
C LYS A 317 -3.31 -8.87 5.70
N CYS A 318 -3.89 -8.18 6.68
CA CYS A 318 -4.17 -8.79 7.97
C CYS A 318 -5.28 -9.83 7.78
N VAL A 319 -4.93 -11.11 7.69
CA VAL A 319 -5.91 -12.19 7.84
C VAL A 319 -6.22 -12.27 9.34
N PRO A 320 -7.48 -12.06 9.78
CA PRO A 320 -7.84 -12.31 11.16
C PRO A 320 -7.47 -13.76 11.48
N ARG A 321 -6.75 -14.00 12.58
CA ARG A 321 -6.56 -15.36 13.11
C ARG A 321 -7.96 -15.98 13.20
N SER A 322 -8.23 -17.02 12.40
CA SER A 322 -9.43 -17.80 12.64
C SER A 322 -9.28 -18.34 14.06
N THR A 323 -10.25 -18.05 14.92
CA THR A 323 -10.37 -18.78 16.17
C THR A 323 -10.82 -20.19 15.79
N GLN A 324 -9.88 -21.03 15.36
CA GLN A 324 -10.05 -22.46 15.47
C GLN A 324 -10.21 -22.75 16.96
N ALA A 325 -11.46 -22.88 17.38
CA ALA A 325 -11.78 -23.52 18.64
C ALA A 325 -11.09 -24.89 18.62
N PRO A 326 -10.39 -25.30 19.68
CA PRO A 326 -9.75 -26.60 19.72
C PRO A 326 -10.83 -27.67 19.65
N THR A 327 -11.03 -28.27 18.47
CA THR A 327 -11.75 -29.52 18.32
C THR A 327 -10.77 -30.63 18.69
N ASP A 328 -10.71 -30.95 19.98
CA ASP A 328 -10.67 -32.33 20.48
C ASP A 328 -10.40 -32.32 22.00
N ILE A 329 -11.50 -32.32 22.76
CA ILE A 329 -11.52 -32.96 24.07
C ILE A 329 -12.54 -34.09 23.95
N SER A 330 -12.01 -35.31 23.84
CA SER A 330 -12.79 -36.54 23.92
C SER A 330 -13.42 -36.66 25.31
N CYS A 331 -14.71 -36.34 25.44
CA CYS A 331 -15.48 -36.71 26.61
C CYS A 331 -16.12 -38.08 26.36
N GLY A 332 -15.52 -39.11 26.96
CA GLY A 332 -16.08 -40.46 26.99
C GLY A 332 -17.50 -40.47 27.54
N ARG A 333 -18.37 -41.27 26.93
CA ARG A 333 -19.73 -41.55 27.40
C ARG A 333 -19.70 -42.24 28.77
N PRO A 334 -20.51 -41.78 29.74
CA PRO A 334 -21.07 -42.65 30.75
C PRO A 334 -22.57 -42.87 30.51
N THR A 335 -22.99 -44.09 30.79
CA THR A 335 -24.33 -44.64 30.61
C THR A 335 -25.35 -44.03 31.59
N ARG A 336 -26.60 -43.92 31.12
CA ARG A 336 -27.78 -43.47 31.88
C ARG A 336 -28.03 -44.33 33.13
N LYS A 337 -28.19 -43.66 34.28
CA LYS A 337 -29.20 -43.99 35.32
C LYS A 337 -29.70 -42.69 35.97
N THR A 338 -31.00 -42.44 35.86
CA THR A 338 -31.80 -41.53 36.69
C THR A 338 -32.23 -42.24 37.99
N PRO A 339 -32.92 -41.61 38.98
CA PRO A 339 -33.09 -40.18 39.32
C PRO A 339 -32.95 -39.89 40.84
N THR A 340 -32.81 -38.62 41.29
CA THR A 340 -33.64 -37.96 42.35
C THR A 340 -33.19 -36.54 42.70
N ALA A 341 -34.13 -35.79 43.27
CA ALA A 341 -34.20 -34.34 43.51
C ALA A 341 -33.26 -33.77 44.59
N THR A 342 -32.97 -32.46 44.52
CA THR A 342 -33.38 -31.42 45.51
C THR A 342 -32.77 -30.03 45.22
N ARG A 343 -33.50 -28.99 45.68
CA ARG A 343 -33.23 -27.53 45.66
C ARG A 343 -31.84 -27.13 46.23
N SER A 344 -31.28 -26.00 45.75
CA SER A 344 -31.11 -24.75 46.53
C SER A 344 -29.90 -23.86 46.11
N THR A 345 -30.17 -22.54 46.09
CA THR A 345 -29.28 -21.36 46.34
C THR A 345 -28.18 -20.91 45.36
N ARG A 346 -28.53 -19.86 44.59
CA ARG A 346 -27.90 -18.52 44.31
C ARG A 346 -26.36 -18.29 44.39
N PRO A 347 -25.86 -17.25 43.66
CA PRO A 347 -24.62 -17.30 42.87
C PRO A 347 -23.46 -16.47 43.44
N ARG A 348 -22.23 -16.75 42.98
CA ARG A 348 -21.11 -15.80 43.01
C ARG A 348 -20.81 -15.29 41.60
N ARG A 349 -20.83 -13.96 41.48
CA ARG A 349 -20.48 -13.18 40.29
C ARG A 349 -18.96 -13.09 40.16
N THR A 350 -18.44 -13.39 38.98
CA THR A 350 -17.22 -12.79 38.44
C THR A 350 -17.57 -12.22 37.07
N ARG A 351 -17.41 -10.90 36.93
CA ARG A 351 -17.70 -10.15 35.71
C ARG A 351 -16.51 -10.31 34.75
N CYS A 352 -16.75 -10.83 33.56
CA CYS A 352 -15.99 -10.44 32.38
C CYS A 352 -16.84 -9.41 31.63
N TRP A 353 -16.25 -8.25 31.38
CA TRP A 353 -16.83 -7.19 30.56
C TRP A 353 -16.78 -7.62 29.09
N SER A 354 -17.95 -7.80 28.47
CA SER A 354 -18.12 -7.80 27.03
C SER A 354 -19.19 -6.75 26.71
N GLY A 355 -18.74 -5.55 26.33
CA GLY A 355 -19.59 -4.46 25.89
C GLY A 355 -19.99 -4.67 24.43
N CYS A 356 -21.15 -5.28 24.21
CA CYS A 356 -21.95 -5.14 23.00
C CYS A 356 -23.30 -4.54 23.42
N GLU A 357 -23.47 -3.25 23.19
CA GLU A 357 -24.76 -2.56 23.16
C GLU A 357 -24.65 -1.49 22.08
N SER A 358 -25.65 -1.13 21.28
CA SER A 358 -26.96 -1.70 20.95
C SER A 358 -27.53 -0.75 19.88
N TRP A 359 -28.32 -1.22 18.93
CA TRP A 359 -29.50 -0.46 18.49
C TRP A 359 -30.65 -1.44 18.27
N ARG A 360 -31.68 -1.25 19.10
CA ARG A 360 -32.98 -1.92 19.04
C ARG A 360 -33.76 -1.37 17.85
N GLN A 361 -34.35 -2.25 17.05
CA GLN A 361 -35.54 -1.91 16.26
C GLN A 361 -36.70 -2.77 16.76
N THR A 362 -37.78 -2.07 17.07
CA THR A 362 -39.08 -2.57 17.54
C THR A 362 -39.76 -3.43 16.49
N CYS A 363 -40.16 -4.65 16.88
CA CYS A 363 -41.10 -5.48 16.14
C CYS A 363 -42.54 -5.11 16.51
N ALA A 364 -43.39 -4.92 15.50
CA ALA A 364 -44.83 -5.11 15.59
C ALA A 364 -45.25 -6.01 14.41
N THR A 365 -45.78 -7.19 14.72
CA THR A 365 -46.45 -8.15 13.81
C THR A 365 -47.98 -7.90 13.82
N PRO A 366 -48.88 -8.69 13.16
CA PRO A 366 -48.76 -9.89 12.29
C PRO A 366 -49.55 -9.75 10.95
N ASP A 367 -49.50 -10.59 9.90
CA ASP A 367 -49.69 -12.04 9.73
C ASP A 367 -49.22 -12.50 8.31
N PRO A 368 -49.03 -13.81 8.03
CA PRO A 368 -48.45 -14.33 6.79
C PRO A 368 -49.50 -14.83 5.76
N PRO A 369 -49.08 -15.11 4.51
CA PRO A 369 -49.54 -16.38 3.94
C PRO A 369 -48.51 -17.18 3.11
N ARG A 370 -48.50 -18.48 3.42
CA ARG A 370 -48.60 -19.66 2.53
C ARG A 370 -47.47 -19.99 1.56
N CYS A 371 -46.85 -21.12 1.85
CA CYS A 371 -46.14 -21.99 0.91
C CYS A 371 -47.07 -22.51 -0.20
N SER A 372 -46.59 -22.45 -1.44
CA SER A 372 -47.04 -23.29 -2.54
C SER A 372 -45.80 -23.84 -3.24
N ALA A 373 -45.71 -25.17 -3.31
CA ALA A 373 -44.70 -25.92 -4.04
C ALA A 373 -44.95 -25.86 -5.54
N LEU A 374 -43.88 -25.87 -6.35
CA LEU A 374 -43.83 -26.44 -7.70
C LEU A 374 -42.41 -26.36 -8.27
N GLY A 375 -41.91 -27.50 -8.78
CA GLY A 375 -41.03 -27.52 -9.95
C GLY A 375 -39.63 -28.10 -9.75
N ASP A 376 -39.52 -29.42 -9.87
CA ASP A 376 -38.29 -30.16 -10.12
C ASP A 376 -37.59 -29.68 -11.41
N ARG A 377 -36.31 -29.25 -11.29
CA ARG A 377 -35.27 -29.39 -12.32
C ARG A 377 -33.89 -29.51 -11.65
N PRO A 378 -33.01 -30.44 -12.05
CA PRO A 378 -31.68 -30.54 -11.48
C PRO A 378 -30.74 -29.50 -12.12
N PRO A 379 -29.91 -28.77 -11.35
CA PRO A 379 -28.82 -28.00 -11.93
C PRO A 379 -27.57 -28.88 -12.14
N ARG A 380 -26.91 -28.60 -13.26
CA ARG A 380 -25.59 -29.10 -13.65
C ARG A 380 -24.57 -28.76 -12.56
N ARG A 381 -23.63 -29.68 -12.32
CA ARG A 381 -22.38 -29.39 -11.60
C ARG A 381 -21.61 -28.30 -12.35
N VAL A 382 -21.52 -27.13 -11.76
CA VAL A 382 -20.41 -26.18 -11.98
C VAL A 382 -19.52 -26.32 -10.74
N VAL A 383 -18.23 -26.55 -10.98
CA VAL A 383 -17.20 -26.57 -9.94
C VAL A 383 -16.83 -25.11 -9.69
N ASP A 384 -17.51 -24.47 -8.75
CA ASP A 384 -17.11 -23.16 -8.24
C ASP A 384 -16.20 -23.37 -7.03
N GLY A 385 -14.90 -23.18 -7.24
CA GLY A 385 -13.92 -23.01 -6.19
C GLY A 385 -13.31 -21.62 -6.28
N HIS A 386 -14.01 -20.61 -5.76
CA HIS A 386 -13.39 -19.31 -5.49
C HIS A 386 -13.87 -18.71 -4.16
N ASP A 387 -12.88 -18.36 -3.34
CA ASP A 387 -13.00 -17.84 -1.97
C ASP A 387 -13.47 -16.37 -1.98
N PRO A 388 -14.61 -16.03 -1.34
CA PRO A 388 -15.26 -14.73 -1.49
C PRO A 388 -14.89 -13.75 -0.35
N HIS A 389 -13.61 -13.43 -0.14
CA HIS A 389 -13.25 -12.42 0.90
C HIS A 389 -12.17 -11.42 0.42
N TYR A 390 -12.63 -10.37 -0.25
CA TYR A 390 -11.87 -9.16 -0.58
C TYR A 390 -12.73 -7.97 -0.17
N ASN A 391 -12.45 -7.32 0.96
CA ASN A 391 -12.90 -5.95 1.28
C ASN A 391 -12.05 -5.36 2.43
N GLY A 392 -11.50 -4.16 2.21
CA GLY A 392 -10.78 -3.32 3.18
C GLY A 392 -9.35 -3.77 3.52
N ARG A 393 -8.33 -2.97 3.16
CA ARG A 393 -6.90 -3.29 3.43
C ARG A 393 -6.12 -2.04 3.79
N ALA A 394 -5.19 -2.14 4.73
CA ALA A 394 -4.38 -1.02 5.19
C ALA A 394 -3.10 -0.83 4.35
N ILE A 395 -2.71 0.43 4.16
CA ILE A 395 -1.45 0.88 3.59
C ILE A 395 -0.70 1.62 4.70
N GLY A 396 0.56 1.28 4.96
CA GLY A 396 1.39 1.95 5.97
C GLY A 396 2.78 2.28 5.44
N ALA A 397 3.30 3.44 5.81
CA ALA A 397 4.72 3.77 5.64
C ALA A 397 5.50 3.40 6.91
N VAL A 398 6.71 2.85 6.76
CA VAL A 398 7.62 2.58 7.89
C VAL A 398 8.90 3.40 7.73
N HIS A 399 9.27 4.13 8.78
CA HIS A 399 10.51 4.90 8.82
C HIS A 399 11.67 3.95 9.22
N ALA A 400 12.60 3.69 8.31
CA ALA A 400 13.82 2.95 8.63
C ALA A 400 14.73 3.81 9.53
N GLY A 401 14.71 3.53 10.84
CA GLY A 401 15.58 4.18 11.81
C GLY A 401 17.05 3.81 11.58
N ARG A 402 17.92 4.82 11.54
CA ARG A 402 19.38 4.60 11.59
C ARG A 402 19.76 4.14 12.99
N THR A 403 20.38 2.97 13.10
CA THR A 403 21.18 2.59 14.28
C THR A 403 22.57 3.21 14.14
N HIS A 404 22.97 4.02 15.12
CA HIS A 404 24.35 4.47 15.30
C HIS A 404 25.24 3.36 15.83
#